data_AF-A0AAW7K3C4-F1
#
_entry.id   AF-A0AAW7K3C4-F1
#
_cell.length_a   1.000
_cell.length_b   1.000
_cell.length_c   1.000
_cell.angle_alpha   90.00
_cell.angle_beta   90.00
_cell.angle_gamma   90.00
#
_symmetry.space_group_name_H-M   'P 1'
#
loop_
_entity.id
_entity.type
_entity.pdbx_description
1 polymer ?
#
loop_
_entity_poly.entity_id
_entity_poly.type
_entity_poly.pdbx_seq_one_letter_code
_entity_poly.pdbx_strand_id
1 'polypeptide(L)'
;MSTKPWYREDSNGYQTHTLTATSRKIAQVHKAVLKKVKHPERAEFIGDYISPSEGLGVICGYLNYQDPAGEDDDYYRYVSNGTPSGTYLQLQTESFSAVWTQFCLDKN
;
A
#
# COMPACT_ATOMS: atom_id res chain seq x y z
N MET A 1 36.16 0.02 -10.58
CA MET A 1 34.74 0.10 -10.99
C MET A 1 34.04 1.04 -10.02
N SER A 2 33.65 2.24 -10.48
CA SER A 2 33.05 3.27 -9.63
C SER A 2 31.53 3.08 -9.63
N THR A 3 30.96 2.68 -8.49
CA THR A 3 29.51 2.59 -8.31
C THR A 3 28.94 3.99 -8.25
N LYS A 4 28.37 4.45 -9.37
CA LYS A 4 27.64 5.72 -9.39
C LYS A 4 26.48 5.64 -8.37
N PRO A 5 26.34 6.61 -7.46
CA PRO A 5 25.23 6.63 -6.52
C PRO A 5 23.88 6.73 -7.26
N TRP A 6 22.85 6.10 -6.69
CA TRP A 6 21.49 6.02 -7.23
C TRP A 6 20.68 7.34 -7.08
N TYR A 7 21.35 8.46 -6.85
CA TYR A 7 20.73 9.77 -6.65
C TYR A 7 21.39 10.82 -7.56
N ARG A 8 20.61 11.84 -7.93
CA ARG A 8 21.08 13.05 -8.59
C ARG A 8 20.72 14.23 -7.69
N GLU A 9 21.71 14.98 -7.25
CA GLU A 9 21.50 16.23 -6.51
C GLU A 9 21.03 17.31 -7.49
N ASP A 10 20.00 18.06 -7.09
CA ASP A 10 19.64 19.29 -7.79
C ASP A 10 20.50 20.47 -7.29
N SER A 11 20.40 21.61 -7.96
CA SER A 11 21.20 22.81 -7.67
C SER A 11 20.93 23.44 -6.30
N ASN A 12 19.95 22.94 -5.56
CA ASN A 12 19.53 23.46 -4.26
C ASN A 12 19.86 22.51 -3.10
N GLY A 13 20.59 21.41 -3.36
CA GLY A 13 21.00 20.45 -2.33
C GLY A 13 19.86 19.56 -1.82
N TYR A 14 18.71 19.56 -2.49
CA TYR A 14 17.63 18.64 -2.17
C TYR A 14 17.86 17.30 -2.88
N GLN A 15 17.89 16.22 -2.10
CA GLN A 15 17.84 14.86 -2.63
C GLN A 15 16.46 14.63 -3.23
N THR A 16 16.27 14.95 -4.51
CA THR A 16 15.09 14.51 -5.23
C THR A 16 15.22 13.01 -5.44
N HIS A 17 14.71 12.22 -4.50
CA HIS A 17 14.41 10.82 -4.78
C HIS A 17 13.49 10.81 -5.99
N THR A 18 14.00 10.44 -7.16
CA THR A 18 13.14 10.05 -8.28
C THR A 18 12.41 8.81 -7.80
N LEU A 19 11.26 9.00 -7.13
CA LEU A 19 10.41 7.92 -6.68
C LEU A 19 10.15 7.08 -7.93
N THR A 20 10.58 5.82 -7.89
CA THR A 20 10.31 4.87 -8.98
C THR A 20 8.81 4.88 -9.28
N ALA A 21 8.40 4.45 -10.48
CA ALA A 21 6.98 4.33 -10.80
C ALA A 21 6.23 3.53 -9.71
N THR A 22 6.87 2.49 -9.16
CA THR A 22 6.43 1.71 -8.01
C THR A 22 6.26 2.55 -6.75
N SER A 23 7.27 3.33 -6.34
CA SER A 23 7.17 4.17 -5.14
C SER A 23 6.07 5.22 -5.23
N ARG A 24 5.85 5.81 -6.42
CA ARG A 24 4.72 6.72 -6.66
C ARG A 24 3.37 6.03 -6.55
N LYS A 25 3.27 4.81 -7.08
CA LYS A 25 2.06 3.98 -7.00
C LYS A 25 1.74 3.58 -5.56
N ILE A 26 2.74 3.16 -4.78
CA ILE A 26 2.59 2.83 -3.36
C ILE A 26 2.09 4.06 -2.59
N ALA A 27 2.70 5.23 -2.78
CA ALA A 27 2.23 6.46 -2.14
C ALA A 27 0.78 6.84 -2.53
N GLN A 28 0.39 6.59 -3.78
CA GLN A 28 -1.00 6.78 -4.24
C GLN A 28 -1.95 5.80 -3.54
N VAL A 29 -1.55 4.54 -3.42
CA VAL A 29 -2.30 3.47 -2.72
C VAL A 29 -2.50 3.81 -1.25
N HIS A 30 -1.44 4.23 -0.55
CA HIS A 30 -1.54 4.64 0.85
C HIS A 30 -2.56 5.75 1.02
N LYS A 31 -2.52 6.79 0.18
CA LYS A 31 -3.52 7.87 0.20
C LYS A 31 -4.95 7.37 -0.02
N ALA A 32 -5.15 6.34 -0.84
CA ALA A 32 -6.46 5.76 -1.08
C ALA A 32 -6.95 4.90 0.11
N VAL A 33 -6.04 4.18 0.77
CA VAL A 33 -6.33 3.41 1.99
C VAL A 33 -6.66 4.34 3.16
N LEU A 34 -5.87 5.39 3.38
CA LEU A 34 -6.07 6.36 4.45
C LEU A 34 -7.43 7.08 4.36
N LYS A 35 -7.99 7.23 3.15
CA LYS A 35 -9.34 7.80 2.95
C LYS A 35 -10.48 6.89 3.42
N LYS A 36 -10.21 5.62 3.69
CA LYS A 36 -11.22 4.65 4.12
C LYS A 36 -11.19 4.40 5.63
N VAL A 37 -10.10 4.69 6.33
CA VAL A 37 -10.01 4.53 7.78
C VAL A 37 -10.48 5.79 8.51
N LYS A 38 -10.97 5.64 9.75
CA LYS A 38 -11.48 6.76 10.55
C LYS A 38 -10.37 7.62 11.12
N HIS A 39 -9.26 7.01 11.52
CA HIS A 39 -8.10 7.65 12.17
C HIS A 39 -6.81 7.47 11.35
N PRO A 40 -6.71 8.07 10.16
CA PRO A 40 -5.59 7.84 9.24
C PRO A 40 -4.20 8.15 9.84
N GLU A 41 -4.13 9.02 10.84
CA GLU A 41 -2.91 9.35 11.57
C GLU A 41 -2.33 8.20 12.41
N ARG A 42 -3.13 7.15 12.67
CA ARG A 42 -2.73 5.96 13.45
C ARG A 42 -2.38 4.75 12.58
N ALA A 43 -2.44 4.91 11.26
CA ALA A 43 -2.23 3.83 10.32
C ALA A 43 -0.76 3.73 9.91
N GLU A 44 -0.18 2.55 10.04
CA GLU A 44 1.16 2.23 9.54
C GLU A 44 1.08 1.14 8.48
N PHE A 45 1.75 1.37 7.34
CA PHE A 45 1.76 0.45 6.21
C PHE A 45 2.98 -0.47 6.29
N ILE A 46 2.76 -1.78 6.09
CA ILE A 46 3.80 -2.80 6.21
C ILE A 46 3.67 -3.80 5.06
N GLY A 47 4.82 -4.18 4.48
CA GLY A 47 4.89 -5.29 3.55
C GLY A 47 4.14 -5.04 2.24
N ASP A 48 4.19 -3.82 1.71
CA ASP A 48 3.58 -3.50 0.41
C ASP A 48 4.25 -4.28 -0.72
N TYR A 49 3.47 -4.89 -1.59
CA TYR A 49 3.96 -5.55 -2.78
C TYR A 49 3.00 -5.37 -3.96
N ILE A 50 3.58 -5.39 -5.17
CA ILE A 50 2.79 -5.42 -6.40
C ILE A 50 2.17 -6.80 -6.51
N SER A 51 0.85 -6.83 -6.72
CA SER A 51 0.13 -8.06 -6.95
C SER A 51 0.73 -8.85 -8.11
N PRO A 52 0.88 -10.18 -7.97
CA PRO A 52 1.33 -11.03 -9.05
C PRO A 52 0.24 -11.29 -10.10
N SER A 53 -1.01 -10.90 -9.82
CA SER A 53 -2.10 -11.02 -10.79
C SER A 53 -1.87 -10.03 -11.94
N GLU A 54 -1.41 -10.57 -13.07
CA GLU A 54 -1.04 -9.79 -14.24
C GLU A 54 -2.16 -8.84 -14.69
N GLY A 55 -1.77 -7.63 -15.12
CA GLY A 55 -2.67 -6.67 -15.77
C GLY A 55 -3.52 -5.80 -14.84
N LEU A 56 -3.59 -6.07 -13.54
CA LEU A 56 -4.47 -5.32 -12.63
C LEU A 56 -3.79 -4.14 -11.93
N GLY A 57 -2.46 -4.16 -11.79
CA GLY A 57 -1.70 -3.04 -11.23
C GLY A 57 -2.14 -2.64 -9.82
N VAL A 58 -2.53 -3.62 -9.01
CA VAL A 58 -2.93 -3.45 -7.62
C VAL A 58 -1.75 -3.70 -6.69
N ILE A 59 -1.74 -3.00 -5.55
CA ILE A 59 -0.83 -3.22 -4.44
C ILE A 59 -1.59 -3.95 -3.34
N CYS A 60 -0.96 -4.96 -2.79
CA CYS A 60 -1.40 -5.70 -1.62
C CYS A 60 -0.46 -5.37 -0.46
N GLY A 61 -0.98 -5.36 0.77
CA GLY A 61 -0.16 -5.09 1.94
C GLY A 61 -0.93 -5.22 3.24
N TYR A 62 -0.27 -4.81 4.31
CA TYR A 62 -0.80 -4.83 5.67
C TYR A 62 -0.87 -3.41 6.21
N LEU A 63 -1.91 -3.18 6.98
CA LEU A 63 -2.19 -1.94 7.70
C LEU A 63 -2.21 -2.28 9.18
N ASN A 64 -1.18 -1.85 9.90
CA ASN A 64 -1.24 -1.78 11.35
C ASN A 64 -2.16 -0.60 11.70
N TYR A 65 -3.35 -0.88 12.21
CA TYR A 65 -4.34 0.15 12.51
C TYR A 65 -5.21 -0.29 13.67
N GLN A 66 -5.08 0.40 14.80
CA GLN A 66 -5.91 0.16 15.96
C GLN A 66 -7.21 0.99 15.84
N ASP A 67 -8.36 0.34 15.64
CA ASP A 67 -9.64 1.05 15.67
C ASP A 67 -9.97 1.44 17.13
N PRO A 68 -10.41 2.69 17.41
CA PRO A 68 -10.66 3.14 18.79
C PRO A 68 -11.71 2.37 19.59
N ALA A 69 -12.45 1.44 18.96
CA ALA A 69 -13.29 0.48 19.68
C ALA A 69 -12.46 -0.55 20.48
N GLY A 70 -11.15 -0.64 20.22
CA GLY A 70 -10.17 -1.19 21.16
C GLY A 70 -10.08 -2.72 21.22
N GLU A 71 -10.57 -3.46 20.22
CA GLU A 71 -10.65 -4.91 20.37
C GLU A 71 -9.44 -5.72 19.88
N ASP A 72 -8.55 -5.22 19.01
CA ASP A 72 -7.32 -5.99 18.65
C ASP A 72 -6.18 -5.13 18.07
N ASP A 73 -4.94 -5.41 18.49
CA ASP A 73 -3.67 -4.97 17.86
C ASP A 73 -3.36 -5.84 16.63
N ASP A 74 -4.26 -5.82 15.65
CA ASP A 74 -4.17 -6.69 14.48
C ASP A 74 -3.68 -5.96 13.23
N TYR A 75 -2.89 -6.70 12.44
CA TYR A 75 -2.49 -6.27 11.10
C TYR A 75 -3.60 -6.59 10.10
N TYR A 76 -4.26 -5.56 9.58
CA TYR A 76 -5.33 -5.72 8.62
C TYR A 76 -4.81 -5.71 7.20
N ARG A 77 -5.23 -6.69 6.40
CA ARG A 77 -4.87 -6.73 4.99
C ARG A 77 -5.62 -5.67 4.20
N TYR A 78 -4.97 -5.16 3.16
CA TYR A 78 -5.60 -4.27 2.18
C TYR A 78 -5.20 -4.62 0.75
N VAL A 79 -6.08 -4.30 -0.19
CA VAL A 79 -5.84 -4.37 -1.65
C VAL A 79 -6.23 -3.03 -2.25
N SER A 80 -5.38 -2.40 -3.06
CA SER A 80 -5.70 -1.11 -3.67
C SER A 80 -5.10 -0.91 -5.05
N ASN A 81 -5.88 -0.30 -5.95
CA ASN A 81 -5.41 0.22 -7.22
C ASN A 81 -5.00 1.71 -7.17
N GLY A 82 -5.00 2.35 -6.00
CA GLY A 82 -4.68 3.78 -5.86
C GLY A 82 -5.88 4.72 -5.92
N THR A 83 -7.11 4.20 -5.88
CA THR A 83 -8.34 4.98 -5.76
C THR A 83 -9.19 4.46 -4.61
N PRO A 84 -9.94 5.31 -3.86
CA PRO A 84 -10.77 4.83 -2.76
C PRO A 84 -11.81 3.77 -3.16
N SER A 85 -12.40 3.91 -4.36
CA SER A 85 -13.36 2.94 -4.92
C SER A 85 -12.72 1.61 -5.30
N GLY A 86 -11.43 1.62 -5.65
CA GLY A 86 -10.64 0.42 -5.93
C GLY A 86 -9.77 -0.02 -4.74
N THR A 87 -10.15 0.36 -3.52
CA THR A 87 -9.49 -0.05 -2.28
C THR A 87 -10.42 -0.93 -1.46
N TYR A 88 -9.94 -2.10 -1.06
CA TYR A 88 -10.61 -3.03 -0.17
C TYR A 88 -9.79 -3.16 1.11
N LEU A 89 -10.46 -3.02 2.26
CA LEU A 89 -9.86 -3.22 3.58
C LEU A 89 -10.51 -4.43 4.23
N GLN A 90 -9.72 -5.28 4.89
CA GLN A 90 -10.23 -6.44 5.63
C GLN A 90 -11.30 -6.05 6.64
N LEU A 91 -11.13 -4.92 7.32
CA LEU A 91 -12.08 -4.38 8.31
C LEU A 91 -13.46 -3.99 7.76
N GLN A 92 -13.58 -3.78 6.44
CA GLN A 92 -14.76 -3.13 5.85
C GLN A 92 -15.38 -3.93 4.70
N THR A 93 -14.78 -5.07 4.35
CA THR A 93 -15.17 -5.84 3.18
C THR A 93 -15.61 -7.21 3.65
N GLU A 94 -16.92 -7.47 3.57
CA GLU A 94 -17.44 -8.82 3.73
C GLU A 94 -16.75 -9.75 2.71
N SER A 95 -16.38 -10.96 3.15
CA SER A 95 -15.65 -11.92 2.32
C SER A 95 -14.31 -11.41 1.76
N PHE A 96 -13.60 -10.52 2.48
CA PHE A 96 -12.28 -10.02 2.08
C PHE A 96 -11.28 -11.13 1.70
N SER A 97 -11.36 -12.30 2.32
CA SER A 97 -10.53 -13.46 1.96
C SER A 97 -10.61 -13.85 0.48
N ALA A 98 -11.78 -13.69 -0.16
CA ALA A 98 -11.94 -13.95 -1.58
C ALA A 98 -11.23 -12.88 -2.44
N VAL A 99 -11.35 -11.60 -2.06
CA VAL A 99 -10.63 -10.48 -2.70
C VAL A 99 -9.12 -10.68 -2.59
N TRP A 100 -8.64 -11.04 -1.40
CA TRP A 100 -7.23 -11.33 -1.16
C TRP A 100 -6.74 -12.51 -1.99
N THR A 101 -7.51 -13.60 -2.04
CA THR A 101 -7.17 -14.78 -2.85
C THR A 101 -7.13 -14.45 -4.33
N GLN A 102 -8.06 -13.62 -4.80
CA GLN A 102 -8.15 -13.24 -6.20
C GLN A 102 -6.98 -12.36 -6.65
N PHE A 103 -6.52 -11.44 -5.81
CA PHE A 103 -5.56 -10.41 -6.20
C PHE A 103 -4.18 -10.56 -5.58
N CYS A 104 -4.03 -11.17 -4.42
CA CYS A 104 -2.81 -11.05 -3.60
C CYS A 104 -2.10 -12.38 -3.36
N LEU A 105 -2.75 -13.51 -3.64
CA LEU A 105 -2.12 -14.82 -3.66
C LEU A 105 -1.66 -15.16 -5.07
N ASP A 106 -0.46 -15.73 -5.18
CA ASP A 106 -0.02 -16.36 -6.42
C ASP A 106 -0.95 -17.51 -6.77
N LYS A 107 -1.46 -17.51 -8.01
CA LYS A 107 -2.13 -18.68 -8.59
C LYS A 107 -1.06 -19.68 -9.04
N ASN A 108 -0.46 -20.39 -8.09
CA ASN A 108 0.30 -21.59 -8.39
C ASN A 108 -0.65 -22.75 -8.66
#